data_AF-A0A255ZLD2-F1
#
_entry.id   AF-A0A255ZLD2-F1
#
_cell.length_a   1.000
_cell.length_b   1.000
_cell.length_c   1.000
_cell.angle_alpha   90.00
_cell.angle_beta   90.00
_cell.angle_gamma   90.00
#
_symmetry.space_group_name_H-M   'P 1'
#
loop_
_entity.id
_entity.type
_entity.pdbx_description
1 polymer ?
#
loop_
_entity_poly.entity_id
_entity_poly.type
_entity_poly.pdbx_seq_one_letter_code
_entity_poly.pdbx_strand_id
1 'polypeptide(L)'
;MPVLLSGTRDGTGCWTWNGDADKPTLRPSVLTEGTERITDKEHARLMAGEKINPRPYRCHTWVNDGQAQFLGDCSHALRGQTVDMLEVD
;
A
#
# COMPACT_ATOMS: atom_id res chain seq x y z
N MET A 1 -2.89 2.59 -27.08
CA MET A 1 -3.25 3.52 -25.98
C MET A 1 -1.99 4.26 -25.55
N PRO A 2 -2.01 5.59 -25.37
CA PRO A 2 -0.86 6.28 -24.83
C PRO A 2 -0.68 5.90 -23.36
N VAL A 3 0.49 5.33 -23.03
CA VAL A 3 0.91 5.01 -21.66
C VAL A 3 1.94 6.08 -21.24
N LEU A 4 1.81 6.64 -20.04
CA LEU A 4 2.80 7.54 -19.46
C LEU A 4 4.05 6.73 -19.09
N LEU A 5 5.16 6.98 -19.77
CA LEU A 5 6.43 6.31 -19.49
C LEU A 5 7.23 7.02 -18.37
N SER A 6 6.99 8.31 -18.15
CA SER A 6 7.55 9.13 -17.06
C SER A 6 6.85 10.49 -16.98
N GLY A 7 7.05 11.22 -15.89
CA GLY A 7 6.58 12.59 -15.69
C GLY A 7 5.14 12.69 -15.18
N THR A 8 4.56 13.88 -15.35
CA THR A 8 3.15 14.19 -15.09
C THR A 8 2.45 14.53 -16.40
N ARG A 9 1.13 14.42 -16.43
CA ARG A 9 0.31 14.95 -17.52
C ARG A 9 -0.51 16.12 -17.00
N ASP A 10 -0.12 17.32 -17.41
CA ASP A 10 -0.72 18.56 -16.93
C ASP A 10 -2.25 18.59 -17.11
N GLY A 11 -2.93 19.15 -16.11
CA GLY A 11 -4.38 19.33 -16.13
C GLY A 11 -5.21 18.05 -15.98
N THR A 12 -4.59 16.90 -15.73
CA THR A 12 -5.32 15.61 -15.70
C THR A 12 -5.38 14.90 -14.35
N GLY A 13 -4.65 15.39 -13.34
CA GLY A 13 -4.57 14.71 -12.03
C GLY A 13 -3.98 13.30 -12.13
N CYS A 14 -3.32 12.96 -13.25
CA CYS A 14 -2.65 11.68 -13.41
C CYS A 14 -1.52 11.54 -12.39
N TRP A 15 -1.26 10.29 -12.02
CA TRP A 15 -0.12 9.97 -11.18
C TRP A 15 1.18 10.36 -11.89
N THR A 16 2.13 10.85 -11.11
CA THR A 16 3.50 11.06 -11.56
C THR A 16 4.29 9.78 -11.40
N TRP A 17 5.12 9.49 -12.40
CA TRP A 17 6.00 8.33 -12.45
C TRP A 17 7.40 8.79 -12.84
N ASN A 18 8.46 8.31 -12.19
CA ASN A 18 9.83 8.71 -12.55
C ASN A 18 10.42 7.93 -13.73
N GLY A 19 9.77 6.87 -14.22
CA GLY A 19 10.28 6.07 -15.33
C GLY A 19 11.18 4.90 -14.92
N ASP A 20 11.46 4.73 -13.63
CA ASP A 20 12.47 3.80 -13.12
C ASP A 20 11.84 2.63 -12.37
N ALA A 21 11.81 1.46 -13.01
CA ALA A 21 11.25 0.25 -12.42
C ALA A 21 12.09 -0.33 -11.27
N ASP A 22 13.38 -0.02 -11.20
CA ASP A 22 14.29 -0.51 -10.16
C ASP A 22 14.20 0.38 -8.91
N LYS A 23 14.07 1.70 -9.11
CA LYS A 23 13.93 2.71 -8.04
C LYS A 23 12.69 3.56 -8.26
N PRO A 24 11.49 2.96 -8.12
CA PRO A 24 10.25 3.64 -8.40
C PRO A 24 10.04 4.86 -7.52
N THR A 25 9.50 5.92 -8.12
CA THR A 25 8.89 7.04 -7.42
C THR A 25 7.49 7.28 -7.99
N LEU A 26 6.49 7.30 -7.11
CA LEU A 26 5.09 7.51 -7.47
C LEU A 26 4.53 8.73 -6.72
N ARG A 27 3.74 9.56 -7.42
CA ARG A 27 2.94 10.62 -6.76
C ARG A 27 1.50 10.58 -7.28
N PRO A 28 0.47 10.69 -6.42
CA PRO A 28 0.51 11.01 -5.00
C PRO A 28 0.83 9.76 -4.13
N SER A 29 0.34 9.72 -2.90
CA SER A 29 0.42 8.54 -2.03
C SER A 29 -0.45 7.38 -2.50
N VAL A 30 -0.12 6.18 -2.02
CA VAL A 30 -0.95 4.98 -2.15
C VAL A 30 -1.69 4.77 -0.84
N LEU A 31 -3.02 4.75 -0.88
CA LEU A 31 -3.88 4.44 0.26
C LEU A 31 -4.56 3.08 0.04
N THR A 32 -4.46 2.20 1.03
CA THR A 32 -5.15 0.91 1.08
C THR A 32 -5.94 0.84 2.38
N GLU A 33 -7.25 0.65 2.27
CA GLU A 33 -8.19 0.58 3.40
C GLU A 33 -9.08 -0.64 3.27
N GLY A 34 -9.48 -1.22 4.40
CA GLY A 34 -10.32 -2.40 4.43
C GLY A 34 -10.43 -3.00 5.82
N THR A 35 -10.44 -4.33 5.88
CA THR A 35 -10.43 -5.07 7.15
C THR A 35 -9.24 -6.02 7.18
N GLU A 36 -8.69 -6.23 8.38
CA GLU A 36 -7.58 -7.17 8.56
C GLU A 36 -8.03 -8.59 8.24
N ARG A 37 -7.09 -9.37 7.71
CA ARG A 37 -7.29 -10.81 7.52
C ARG A 37 -7.47 -11.50 8.87
N ILE A 38 -8.48 -12.35 8.98
CA ILE A 38 -8.66 -13.22 10.15
C ILE A 38 -7.56 -14.29 10.20
N THR A 39 -7.16 -14.67 11.40
CA THR A 39 -6.22 -15.77 11.62
C THR A 39 -6.90 -17.13 11.38
N ASP A 40 -6.12 -18.19 11.18
CA ASP A 40 -6.67 -19.54 11.02
C ASP A 40 -7.50 -20.00 12.23
N LYS A 41 -7.12 -19.55 13.44
CA LYS A 41 -7.88 -19.80 14.67
C LYS A 41 -9.22 -19.08 14.67
N GLU A 42 -9.24 -17.81 14.24
CA GLU A 42 -10.47 -17.04 14.12
C GLU A 42 -11.37 -17.59 13.02
N HIS A 43 -10.79 -18.07 11.92
CA HIS A 43 -11.52 -18.78 10.89
C HIS A 43 -12.19 -20.04 11.44
N ALA A 44 -11.49 -20.88 12.22
CA ALA A 44 -12.10 -22.05 12.85
C ALA A 44 -13.27 -21.69 13.79
N ARG A 45 -13.12 -20.63 14.59
CA ARG A 45 -14.19 -20.12 15.48
C ARG A 45 -15.40 -19.60 14.70
N LEU A 46 -15.16 -18.86 13.60
CA LEU A 46 -16.20 -18.40 12.70
C LEU A 46 -16.97 -19.59 12.09
N MET A 47 -16.27 -20.63 11.65
CA MET A 47 -16.88 -21.85 11.11
C MET A 47 -17.64 -22.65 12.18
N ALA A 48 -17.28 -22.52 13.46
CA ALA A 48 -18.02 -23.07 14.60
C ALA A 48 -19.24 -22.21 15.01
N GLY A 49 -19.54 -21.13 14.29
CA GLY A 49 -20.70 -20.26 14.52
C GLY A 49 -20.45 -19.09 15.47
N GLU A 50 -19.21 -18.87 15.92
CA GLU A 50 -18.88 -17.67 16.70
C GLU A 50 -18.86 -16.42 15.82
N LYS A 51 -19.20 -15.27 16.42
CA LYS A 51 -19.09 -13.97 15.76
C LYS A 51 -17.70 -13.38 15.98
N ILE A 52 -17.04 -12.97 14.89
CA ILE A 52 -15.78 -12.23 14.93
C ILE A 52 -16.03 -10.82 14.43
N ASN A 53 -15.63 -9.82 15.21
CA ASN A 53 -15.74 -8.41 14.81
C ASN A 53 -14.60 -8.07 13.84
N PRO A 54 -14.89 -7.51 12.65
CA PRO A 54 -13.84 -7.09 11.71
C PRO A 54 -12.94 -6.01 12.31
N ARG A 55 -11.64 -6.17 12.16
CA ARG A 55 -10.66 -5.14 12.55
C ARG A 55 -10.38 -4.23 11.36
N PRO A 56 -10.49 -2.89 11.49
CA PRO A 56 -10.14 -1.98 10.40
C PRO A 56 -8.66 -2.08 10.03
N TYR A 57 -8.37 -2.10 8.73
CA TYR A 57 -7.02 -2.07 8.20
C TYR A 57 -6.79 -0.78 7.41
N ARG A 58 -5.63 -0.16 7.63
CA ARG A 58 -5.19 1.02 6.89
C ARG A 58 -3.70 0.99 6.66
N CYS A 59 -3.30 1.18 5.42
CA CYS A 59 -1.92 1.38 4.99
C CYS A 59 -1.86 2.57 4.05
N HIS A 60 -1.04 3.55 4.37
CA HIS A 60 -0.88 4.77 3.61
C HIS A 60 0.62 5.00 3.37
N THR A 61 1.03 4.99 2.10
CA THR A 61 2.46 4.96 1.74
C THR A 61 2.83 6.04 0.73
N TRP A 62 4.07 6.53 0.85
CA TRP A 62 4.80 7.16 -0.24
C TRP A 62 5.83 6.20 -0.80
N VAL A 63 6.01 6.23 -2.12
CA VAL A 63 7.03 5.46 -2.82
C VAL A 63 8.01 6.46 -3.42
N ASN A 64 9.25 6.46 -2.93
CA ASN A 64 10.32 7.34 -3.40
C ASN A 64 11.62 6.55 -3.52
N ASP A 65 12.30 6.67 -4.65
CA ASP A 65 13.63 6.09 -4.92
C ASP A 65 13.78 4.62 -4.50
N GLY A 66 12.76 3.80 -4.77
CA GLY A 66 12.77 2.37 -4.41
C GLY A 66 12.53 2.08 -2.93
N GLN A 67 12.05 3.06 -2.17
CA GLN A 67 11.67 2.90 -0.76
C GLN A 67 10.17 3.12 -0.56
N ALA A 68 9.59 2.32 0.32
CA ALA A 68 8.23 2.52 0.83
C ALA A 68 8.30 3.22 2.18
N GLN A 69 7.77 4.44 2.25
CA GLN A 69 7.55 5.17 3.50
C GLN A 69 6.11 4.99 3.96
N PHE A 70 5.92 4.26 5.06
CA PHE A 70 4.61 4.08 5.70
C PHE A 70 4.29 5.26 6.60
N LEU A 71 3.18 5.93 6.34
CA LEU A 71 2.79 7.15 7.04
C LEU A 71 2.26 6.84 8.46
N GLY A 72 2.15 7.88 9.28
CA GLY A 72 1.81 7.78 10.70
C GLY A 72 0.39 7.29 10.99
N ASP A 73 -0.42 7.12 9.95
CA ASP A 73 -1.84 6.80 10.01
C ASP A 73 -2.14 5.36 9.56
N CYS A 74 -1.08 4.54 9.39
CA CYS A 74 -1.15 3.09 9.19
C CYS A 74 -1.53 2.33 10.49
N SER A 75 -2.31 1.26 10.35
CA SER A 75 -2.71 0.39 11.47
C SER A 75 -1.70 -0.72 11.80
N HIS A 76 -0.75 -1.01 10.91
CA HIS A 76 0.22 -2.10 11.06
C HIS A 76 1.55 -1.66 11.71
N ALA A 77 2.39 -2.64 12.05
CA ALA A 77 3.64 -2.44 12.80
C ALA A 77 4.68 -1.53 12.10
N LEU A 78 4.69 -1.53 10.76
CA LEU A 78 5.58 -0.66 9.97
C LEU A 78 5.16 0.82 9.94
N ARG A 79 4.09 1.23 10.64
CA ARG A 79 3.67 2.64 10.73
C ARG A 79 4.86 3.56 11.06
N GLY A 80 5.02 4.63 10.28
CA GLY A 80 6.07 5.62 10.47
C GLY A 80 7.48 5.16 10.06
N GLN A 81 7.62 3.96 9.48
CA GLN A 81 8.90 3.43 9.04
C GLN A 81 9.08 3.63 7.54
N THR A 82 10.33 3.78 7.12
CA THR A 82 10.75 3.69 5.72
C THR A 82 11.52 2.40 5.54
N VAL A 83 11.14 1.60 4.55
CA VAL A 83 11.79 0.33 4.23
C VAL A 83 12.15 0.28 2.75
N ASP A 84 13.25 -0.41 2.45
CA ASP A 84 13.61 -0.70 1.06
C ASP A 84 12.61 -1.67 0.44
N MET A 85 12.26 -1.43 -0.83
CA MET A 85 11.40 -2.35 -1.58
C MET A 85 12.16 -3.64 -1.92
N LEU A 86 11.41 -4.73 -1.99
CA LEU A 86 11.97 -6.02 -2.43
C LEU A 86 12.23 -5.97 -3.93
N GLU A 87 13.30 -6.64 -4.37
CA GLU A 87 13.54 -6.89 -5.79
C GLU A 87 12.46 -7.83 -6.35
N VAL A 88 12.17 -7.67 -7.64
CA VAL A 88 11.24 -8.52 -8.38
C VAL A 88 12.06 -9.36 -9.35
N ASP A 89 11.94 -10.69 -9.25
CA ASP A 89 12.54 -11.66 -10.17
C ASP A 89 11.79 -11.74 -11.53
#